data_AF-A0A2P8GE95-F1
#
_entry.id   AF-A0A2P8GE95-F1
#
_cell.length_a   1.000
_cell.length_b   1.000
_cell.length_c   1.000
_cell.angle_alpha   90.00
_cell.angle_beta   90.00
_cell.angle_gamma   90.00
#
_symmetry.space_group_name_H-M   'P 1'
#
loop_
_entity.id
_entity.type
_entity.pdbx_description
1 polymer ?
#
loop_
_entity_poly.entity_id
_entity_poly.type
_entity_poly.pdbx_seq_one_letter_code
_entity_poly.pdbx_strand_id
1 'polypeptide(L)'
;MVANTKRAMEITDRINRLTFNDADEIRALFSELICKSVDKNFLLLPPFYTAGGDEIRVGRNVFINQNCTLYDLGGLDIGDDVMIGPNVSIITTGHPLDPSPRRAVTIGRPIVIEKNVWIAASTTIIGGDDRSKLSCSYRRCGHQGRSRECACWWKSRACYS
;
A
#
# COMPACT_ATOMS: atom_id res chain seq x y z
N MET A 1 -18.45 1.53 -5.70
CA MET A 1 -17.64 0.29 -5.74
C MET A 1 -17.44 -0.19 -7.18
N VAL A 2 -18.45 -0.76 -7.86
CA VAL A 2 -18.27 -1.33 -9.22
C VAL A 2 -17.69 -0.35 -10.24
N ALA A 3 -18.16 0.90 -10.27
CA ALA A 3 -17.63 1.91 -11.20
C ALA A 3 -16.14 2.24 -10.93
N ASN A 4 -15.76 2.41 -9.66
CA ASN A 4 -14.38 2.69 -9.26
C ASN A 4 -13.46 1.50 -9.61
N THR A 5 -13.92 0.28 -9.38
CA THR A 5 -13.17 -0.93 -9.75
C THR A 5 -12.94 -1.03 -11.25
N LYS A 6 -13.96 -0.77 -12.08
CA LYS A 6 -13.78 -0.76 -13.54
C LYS A 6 -12.72 0.24 -14.00
N ARG A 7 -12.83 1.49 -13.52
CA ARG A 7 -11.86 2.55 -13.80
C ARG A 7 -10.44 2.16 -13.35
N ALA A 8 -10.31 1.61 -12.15
CA ALA A 8 -9.03 1.16 -11.62
C ALA A 8 -8.40 0.06 -12.47
N MET A 9 -9.21 -0.92 -12.91
CA MET A 9 -8.75 -1.98 -13.80
C MET A 9 -8.29 -1.45 -15.16
N GLU A 10 -9.01 -0.50 -15.76
CA GLU A 10 -8.62 0.13 -17.03
C GLU A 10 -7.29 0.90 -16.91
N ILE A 11 -7.11 1.68 -15.84
CA ILE A 11 -5.87 2.44 -15.63
C ILE A 11 -4.70 1.51 -15.30
N THR A 12 -4.90 0.52 -14.43
CA THR A 12 -3.84 -0.46 -14.11
C THR A 12 -3.44 -1.30 -15.31
N ASP A 13 -4.37 -1.66 -16.19
CA ASP A 13 -4.08 -2.33 -17.46
C ASP A 13 -3.23 -1.45 -18.40
N ARG A 14 -3.43 -0.12 -18.43
CA ARG A 14 -2.54 0.82 -19.14
C ARG A 14 -1.15 0.85 -18.50
N ILE A 15 -1.08 1.02 -17.17
CA ILE A 15 0.19 1.02 -16.41
C ILE A 15 0.98 -0.28 -16.66
N ASN A 16 0.31 -1.43 -16.69
CA ASN A 16 0.94 -2.74 -16.80
C ASN A 16 1.53 -3.05 -18.17
N ARG A 17 1.28 -2.21 -19.18
CA ARG A 17 1.91 -2.29 -20.51
C ARG A 17 3.15 -1.41 -20.65
N LEU A 18 3.42 -0.55 -19.67
CA LEU A 18 4.56 0.36 -19.66
C LEU A 18 5.82 -0.31 -19.10
N THR A 19 6.96 0.32 -19.32
CA THR A 19 8.28 -0.17 -18.92
C THR A 19 8.97 0.77 -17.94
N PHE A 20 10.17 0.39 -17.49
CA PHE A 20 11.00 1.24 -16.63
C PHE A 20 11.29 2.62 -17.23
N ASN A 21 11.35 2.74 -18.56
CA ASN A 21 11.67 3.98 -19.25
C ASN A 21 10.48 4.96 -19.29
N ASP A 22 9.27 4.50 -18.96
CA ASP A 22 8.02 5.26 -19.08
C ASP A 22 7.58 5.85 -17.72
N ALA A 23 8.53 6.10 -16.82
CA ALA A 23 8.26 6.53 -15.45
C ALA A 23 7.36 7.76 -15.35
N ASP A 24 7.47 8.70 -16.28
CA ASP A 24 6.66 9.92 -16.33
C ASP A 24 5.20 9.63 -16.67
N GLU A 25 4.97 8.72 -17.62
CA GLU A 25 3.63 8.27 -17.99
C GLU A 25 3.00 7.43 -16.88
N ILE A 26 3.78 6.56 -16.23
CA ILE A 26 3.35 5.81 -15.04
C ILE A 26 2.90 6.78 -13.94
N ARG A 27 3.65 7.85 -13.68
CA ARG A 27 3.25 8.88 -12.68
C ARG A 27 1.96 9.59 -13.07
N ALA A 28 1.77 9.90 -14.35
CA ALA A 28 0.53 10.54 -14.83
C ALA A 28 -0.68 9.61 -14.65
N LEU A 29 -0.57 8.34 -15.07
CA LEU A 29 -1.61 7.33 -14.90
C LEU A 29 -1.90 7.02 -13.43
N PHE A 30 -0.86 6.94 -12.60
CA PHE A 30 -1.05 6.72 -11.16
C PHE A 30 -1.70 7.93 -10.49
N SER A 31 -1.39 9.16 -10.94
CA SER A 31 -2.08 10.37 -10.47
C SER A 31 -3.57 10.38 -10.84
N GLU A 32 -3.90 9.92 -12.06
CA GLU A 32 -5.28 9.69 -12.50
C GLU A 32 -5.96 8.62 -11.63
N LEU A 33 -5.26 7.52 -11.35
CA LEU A 33 -5.74 6.41 -10.53
C LEU A 33 -6.16 6.86 -9.13
N ILE A 34 -5.32 7.65 -8.46
CA ILE A 34 -5.56 8.10 -7.08
C ILE A 34 -6.29 9.46 -6.98
N CYS A 35 -6.66 10.06 -8.11
CA CYS A 35 -7.30 11.38 -8.21
C CYS A 35 -6.50 12.51 -7.54
N LYS A 36 -5.17 12.41 -7.48
CA LYS A 36 -4.25 13.36 -6.84
C LYS A 36 -2.92 13.40 -7.56
N SER A 37 -2.23 14.53 -7.53
CA SER A 37 -0.86 14.63 -8.03
C SER A 37 0.08 13.77 -7.19
N VAL A 38 1.01 13.13 -7.88
CA VAL A 38 2.03 12.28 -7.29
C VAL A 38 3.38 13.02 -7.32
N ASP A 39 4.23 12.79 -6.32
CA ASP A 39 5.56 13.39 -6.25
C ASP A 39 6.43 13.01 -7.46
N LYS A 40 7.31 13.94 -7.88
CA LYS A 40 8.19 13.72 -9.04
C LYS A 40 9.15 12.55 -8.88
N ASN A 41 9.49 12.17 -7.65
CA ASN A 41 10.38 11.04 -7.35
C ASN A 41 9.61 9.73 -7.11
N PHE A 42 8.29 9.71 -7.26
CA PHE A 42 7.54 8.46 -7.19
C PHE A 42 7.96 7.52 -8.32
N LEU A 43 8.20 6.28 -7.97
CA LEU A 43 8.57 5.24 -8.92
C LEU A 43 7.75 3.98 -8.63
N LEU A 44 7.03 3.52 -9.65
CA LEU A 44 6.28 2.29 -9.63
C LEU A 44 6.77 1.41 -10.77
N LEU A 45 7.11 0.17 -10.45
CA LEU A 45 7.51 -0.82 -11.45
C LEU A 45 6.33 -1.76 -11.74
N PRO A 46 5.81 -1.80 -12.98
CA PRO A 46 4.73 -2.71 -13.34
C PRO A 46 5.20 -4.18 -13.35
N PRO A 47 4.28 -5.15 -13.16
CA PRO A 47 2.84 -4.95 -13.02
C PRO A 47 2.41 -4.48 -11.61
N PHE A 48 1.28 -3.80 -11.53
CA PHE A 48 0.65 -3.28 -10.32
C PHE A 48 -0.86 -3.48 -10.37
N TYR A 49 -1.45 -3.75 -9.21
CA TYR A 49 -2.89 -4.02 -9.09
C TYR A 49 -3.49 -3.23 -7.92
N THR A 50 -4.72 -2.74 -8.11
CA THR A 50 -5.52 -2.10 -7.05
C THR A 50 -7.00 -2.39 -7.23
N ALA A 51 -7.79 -2.23 -6.16
CA ALA A 51 -9.23 -2.50 -6.18
C ALA A 51 -10.07 -1.28 -6.62
N GLY A 52 -9.69 -0.08 -6.17
CA GLY A 52 -10.38 1.18 -6.51
C GLY A 52 -9.42 2.32 -6.86
N GLY A 53 -8.26 2.37 -6.22
CA GLY A 53 -7.21 3.37 -6.41
C GLY A 53 -7.50 4.72 -5.75
N ASP A 54 -8.76 5.13 -5.65
CA ASP A 54 -9.20 6.45 -5.15
C ASP A 54 -9.05 6.64 -3.64
N GLU A 55 -8.85 5.56 -2.88
CA GLU A 55 -8.61 5.60 -1.43
C GLU A 55 -7.13 5.49 -1.05
N ILE A 56 -6.24 5.43 -2.04
CA ILE A 56 -4.79 5.47 -1.84
C ILE A 56 -4.32 6.91 -1.71
N ARG A 57 -3.53 7.18 -0.68
CA ARG A 57 -2.84 8.45 -0.46
C ARG A 57 -1.35 8.16 -0.37
N VAL A 58 -0.55 8.82 -1.20
CA VAL A 58 0.90 8.58 -1.28
C VAL A 58 1.66 9.87 -0.98
N GLY A 59 2.69 9.76 -0.14
CA GLY A 59 3.64 10.83 0.17
C GLY A 59 4.69 11.04 -0.94
N ARG A 60 5.82 11.63 -0.56
CA ARG A 60 6.94 11.92 -1.46
C ARG A 60 7.96 10.79 -1.49
N ASN A 61 8.69 10.65 -2.61
CA ASN A 61 9.79 9.70 -2.74
C ASN A 61 9.39 8.26 -2.34
N VAL A 62 8.25 7.80 -2.87
CA VAL A 62 7.75 6.44 -2.64
C VAL A 62 8.14 5.54 -3.81
N PHE A 63 8.66 4.36 -3.47
CA PHE A 63 9.01 3.32 -4.42
C PHE A 63 8.10 2.10 -4.24
N ILE A 64 7.43 1.68 -5.31
CA ILE A 64 6.60 0.48 -5.37
C ILE A 64 7.19 -0.49 -6.40
N ASN A 65 7.65 -1.64 -5.95
CA ASN A 65 8.25 -2.64 -6.83
C ASN A 65 7.18 -3.50 -7.51
N GLN A 66 7.61 -4.39 -8.39
CA GLN A 66 6.78 -5.20 -9.27
C GLN A 66 5.83 -6.14 -8.53
N ASN A 67 4.72 -6.44 -9.19
CA ASN A 67 3.72 -7.41 -8.77
C ASN A 67 3.10 -7.10 -7.40
N CYS A 68 2.97 -5.80 -7.06
CA CYS A 68 2.30 -5.38 -5.84
C CYS A 68 0.78 -5.31 -6.04
N THR A 69 0.03 -5.71 -5.01
CA THR A 69 -1.44 -5.62 -4.96
C THR A 69 -1.87 -4.74 -3.80
N LEU A 70 -2.52 -3.62 -4.07
CA LEU A 70 -3.08 -2.71 -3.06
C LEU A 70 -4.60 -2.78 -3.08
N TYR A 71 -5.19 -3.65 -2.25
CA TYR A 71 -6.64 -3.74 -2.12
C TYR A 71 -7.14 -2.67 -1.16
N ASP A 72 -7.51 -1.51 -1.69
CA ASP A 72 -7.53 -0.22 -0.99
C ASP A 72 -8.91 0.29 -0.55
N LEU A 73 -10.00 -0.47 -0.77
CA LEU A 73 -11.37 0.02 -0.53
C LEU A 73 -11.67 0.41 0.94
N GLY A 74 -10.83 0.01 1.90
CA GLY A 74 -10.89 0.42 3.30
C GLY A 74 -10.00 1.62 3.67
N GLY A 75 -9.24 2.20 2.74
CA GLY A 75 -8.32 3.33 2.97
C GLY A 75 -6.85 2.91 3.15
N LEU A 76 -5.95 3.53 2.38
CA LEU A 76 -4.50 3.30 2.47
C LEU A 76 -3.72 4.61 2.44
N ASP A 77 -3.01 4.91 3.53
CA ASP A 77 -2.08 6.03 3.62
C ASP A 77 -0.63 5.53 3.56
N ILE A 78 0.16 6.02 2.62
CA ILE A 78 1.59 5.73 2.46
C ILE A 78 2.38 7.03 2.70
N GLY A 79 3.24 7.04 3.72
CA GLY A 79 4.07 8.19 4.08
C GLY A 79 5.21 8.47 3.10
N ASP A 80 6.00 9.48 3.43
CA ASP A 80 7.20 9.85 2.67
C ASP A 80 8.30 8.78 2.79
N ASP A 81 9.19 8.70 1.80
CA ASP A 81 10.42 7.89 1.86
C ASP A 81 10.13 6.39 2.13
N VAL A 82 9.02 5.88 1.57
CA VAL A 82 8.61 4.47 1.72
C VAL A 82 9.10 3.63 0.55
N MET A 83 9.64 2.45 0.85
CA MET A 83 9.99 1.45 -0.15
C MET A 83 9.14 0.19 0.03
N ILE A 84 8.46 -0.24 -1.01
CA ILE A 84 7.64 -1.47 -1.04
C ILE A 84 8.33 -2.47 -1.97
N GLY A 85 8.76 -3.60 -1.40
CA GLY A 85 9.39 -4.69 -2.13
C GLY A 85 8.44 -5.41 -3.11
N PRO A 86 8.96 -6.28 -3.99
CA PRO A 86 8.15 -6.94 -4.99
C PRO A 86 7.20 -7.97 -4.36
N ASN A 87 6.10 -8.27 -5.03
CA ASN A 87 5.08 -9.24 -4.59
C ASN A 87 4.38 -8.86 -3.26
N VAL A 88 4.42 -7.60 -2.84
CA VAL A 88 3.74 -7.17 -1.61
C VAL A 88 2.24 -7.05 -1.84
N SER A 89 1.46 -7.57 -0.91
CA SER A 89 0.00 -7.41 -0.88
C SER A 89 -0.44 -6.61 0.34
N ILE A 90 -1.18 -5.53 0.14
CA ILE A 90 -1.76 -4.70 1.21
C ILE A 90 -3.27 -4.74 1.07
N ILE A 91 -3.95 -5.29 2.07
CA ILE A 91 -5.38 -5.62 2.00
C ILE A 91 -6.09 -4.86 3.12
N THR A 92 -6.82 -3.81 2.75
CA THR A 92 -7.58 -2.96 3.69
C THR A 92 -9.03 -3.40 3.82
N THR A 93 -9.43 -4.52 3.21
CA THR A 93 -10.81 -5.01 3.26
C THR A 93 -10.91 -6.43 3.80
N GLY A 94 -12.03 -6.71 4.44
CA GLY A 94 -12.43 -8.06 4.80
C GLY A 94 -13.94 -8.26 4.64
N HIS A 95 -14.41 -9.41 5.11
CA HIS A 95 -15.83 -9.74 5.18
C HIS A 95 -16.18 -10.25 6.58
N PRO A 96 -17.44 -10.09 7.02
CA PRO A 96 -17.89 -10.71 8.25
C PRO A 96 -17.60 -12.21 8.30
N LEU A 97 -17.25 -12.70 9.50
CA LEU A 97 -17.05 -14.14 9.73
C LEU A 97 -18.37 -14.90 9.62
N ASP A 98 -19.51 -14.29 9.95
CA ASP A 98 -20.81 -14.92 9.81
C ASP A 98 -21.18 -15.15 8.33
N PRO A 99 -21.57 -16.37 7.93
CA PRO A 99 -21.84 -16.68 6.53
C PRO A 99 -22.94 -15.83 5.88
N SER A 100 -23.99 -15.48 6.65
CA SER A 100 -25.16 -14.73 6.16
C SER A 100 -24.76 -13.36 5.59
N PRO A 101 -24.12 -12.45 6.36
CA PRO A 101 -23.71 -11.15 5.82
C PRO A 101 -22.46 -11.20 4.94
N ARG A 102 -21.66 -12.28 4.98
CA ARG A 102 -20.34 -12.36 4.32
C ARG A 102 -20.34 -11.97 2.85
N ARG A 103 -21.36 -12.39 2.08
CA ARG A 103 -21.46 -12.11 0.63
C ARG A 103 -21.99 -10.72 0.31
N ALA A 104 -22.68 -10.09 1.25
CA ALA A 104 -23.36 -8.81 1.04
C ALA A 104 -22.57 -7.62 1.60
N VAL A 105 -21.69 -7.85 2.58
CA VAL A 105 -21.02 -6.80 3.34
C VAL A 105 -19.51 -6.88 3.15
N THR A 106 -18.90 -5.74 2.83
CA THR A 106 -17.44 -5.54 2.85
C THR A 106 -17.10 -4.64 4.04
N ILE A 107 -16.09 -5.03 4.80
CA ILE A 107 -15.58 -4.27 5.95
C ILE A 107 -14.30 -3.57 5.53
N GLY A 108 -14.25 -2.25 5.67
CA GLY A 108 -13.03 -1.46 5.50
C GLY A 108 -12.22 -1.38 6.80
N ARG A 109 -10.92 -1.63 6.71
CA ARG A 109 -9.92 -1.57 7.78
C ARG A 109 -8.71 -0.77 7.28
N PRO A 110 -8.66 0.55 7.57
CA PRO A 110 -7.61 1.41 7.05
C PRO A 110 -6.22 0.95 7.48
N ILE A 111 -5.25 1.11 6.58
CA ILE A 111 -3.83 0.89 6.86
C ILE A 111 -3.07 2.20 6.66
N VAL A 112 -2.22 2.53 7.63
CA VAL A 112 -1.27 3.64 7.52
C VAL A 112 0.15 3.07 7.54
N ILE A 113 0.90 3.30 6.47
CA ILE A 113 2.34 3.07 6.37
C ILE A 113 3.03 4.39 6.68
N GLU A 114 3.77 4.43 7.79
CA GLU A 114 4.46 5.65 8.20
C GLU A 114 5.68 5.98 7.32
N LYS A 115 6.24 7.17 7.54
CA LYS A 115 7.44 7.64 6.85
C LYS A 115 8.64 6.70 7.09
N ASN A 116 9.55 6.58 6.10
CA ASN A 116 10.80 5.80 6.18
C ASN A 116 10.60 4.29 6.42
N VAL A 117 9.48 3.74 5.97
CA VAL A 117 9.21 2.29 6.09
C VAL A 117 9.77 1.56 4.87
N TRP A 118 10.40 0.42 5.10
CA TRP A 118 10.71 -0.55 4.05
C TRP A 118 9.92 -1.84 4.27
N ILE A 119 9.09 -2.22 3.30
CA ILE A 119 8.33 -3.47 3.30
C ILE A 119 9.07 -4.49 2.46
N ALA A 120 9.43 -5.62 3.07
CA ALA A 120 10.17 -6.67 2.42
C ALA A 120 9.34 -7.39 1.34
N ALA A 121 10.02 -8.03 0.40
CA ALA A 121 9.39 -8.77 -0.69
C ALA A 121 8.41 -9.84 -0.19
N SER A 122 7.33 -10.07 -0.93
CA SER A 122 6.30 -11.08 -0.65
C SER A 122 5.57 -10.92 0.69
N THR A 123 5.66 -9.73 1.31
CA THR A 123 4.93 -9.45 2.56
C THR A 123 3.45 -9.27 2.25
N THR A 124 2.59 -9.90 3.06
CA THR A 124 1.15 -9.62 3.06
C THR A 124 0.78 -8.85 4.33
N ILE A 125 0.11 -7.72 4.14
CA ILE A 125 -0.38 -6.85 5.21
C ILE A 125 -1.90 -6.83 5.13
N ILE A 126 -2.57 -7.16 6.23
CA ILE A 126 -4.03 -7.19 6.32
C ILE A 126 -4.49 -6.24 7.41
N GLY A 127 -5.52 -5.44 7.12
CA GLY A 127 -6.12 -4.54 8.09
C GLY A 127 -6.71 -5.33 9.27
N GLY A 128 -6.28 -5.00 10.49
CA GLY A 128 -6.74 -5.66 11.72
C GLY A 128 -7.98 -4.99 12.33
N ASP A 129 -8.39 -5.43 13.52
CA ASP A 129 -9.38 -4.72 14.36
C ASP A 129 -8.76 -3.42 14.88
N ASP A 130 -9.44 -2.31 14.61
CA ASP A 130 -9.15 -0.92 14.97
C ASP A 130 -7.79 -0.33 14.49
N ARG A 131 -7.86 0.75 13.71
CA ARG A 131 -6.77 1.55 13.09
C ARG A 131 -5.37 0.89 13.11
N SER A 132 -5.19 -0.18 12.35
CA SER A 132 -3.89 -0.81 12.14
C SER A 132 -2.88 0.19 11.56
N LYS A 133 -1.80 0.46 12.30
CA LYS A 133 -0.69 1.31 11.85
C LYS A 133 0.58 0.48 11.68
N LEU A 134 1.16 0.52 10.48
CA LEU A 134 2.50 0.04 10.22
C LEU A 134 3.49 1.18 10.49
N SER A 135 4.16 1.12 11.64
CA SER A 135 5.25 2.02 11.99
C SER A 135 6.58 1.28 11.89
N CYS A 136 7.54 1.78 11.11
CA CYS A 136 8.92 1.28 11.18
C CYS A 136 9.75 2.30 11.99
N SER A 137 9.97 2.02 13.28
CA SER A 137 10.81 2.89 14.10
C SER A 137 12.28 2.52 13.90
N TYR A 138 13.05 3.43 13.32
CA TYR A 138 14.51 3.35 13.30
C TYR A 138 15.04 3.56 14.73
N ARG A 139 15.11 2.51 15.55
CA ARG A 139 15.87 2.58 16.79
C ARG A 139 17.34 2.34 16.46
N ARG A 140 18.16 3.40 16.50
CA ARG A 140 19.60 3.25 16.75
C ARG A 140 19.74 2.51 18.08
N CYS A 141 19.94 1.19 18.02
CA CYS A 141 20.36 0.44 19.19
C CYS A 141 21.81 0.85 19.44
N GLY A 142 22.04 1.69 20.45
CA GLY A 142 23.36 2.21 20.78
C GLY A 142 24.24 1.11 21.35
N HIS A 143 25.01 0.41 20.51
CA HIS A 143 26.34 -0.08 20.87
C HIS A 143 27.14 -0.48 19.62
N GLN A 144 28.28 0.19 19.44
CA GLN A 144 29.43 -0.27 18.65
C GLN A 144 29.19 -0.57 17.16
N GLY A 145 29.12 0.48 16.34
CA GLY A 145 29.77 0.51 15.02
C GLY A 145 29.37 -0.51 13.95
N ARG A 146 28.27 -1.27 14.10
CA ARG A 146 27.73 -2.14 13.05
C ARG A 146 26.29 -1.76 12.75
N SER A 147 26.00 -1.38 11.50
CA SER A 147 24.63 -1.26 10.99
C SER A 147 23.95 -2.63 11.12
N ARG A 148 22.98 -2.75 12.03
CA ARG A 148 22.16 -3.94 12.16
C ARG A 148 20.80 -3.69 11.48
N GLU A 149 20.30 -4.76 10.88
CA GLU A 149 19.09 -4.83 10.06
C GLU A 149 17.89 -4.15 10.71
N CYS A 150 17.13 -3.42 9.88
CA CYS A 150 15.90 -2.76 10.30
C CYS A 150 14.76 -3.78 10.29
N ALA A 151 14.23 -4.11 11.46
CA ALA A 151 12.97 -4.85 11.56
C ALA A 151 11.82 -3.83 11.59
N CYS A 152 10.91 -3.90 10.61
CA CYS A 152 9.63 -3.20 10.69
C CYS A 152 8.67 -3.98 11.58
N TRP A 153 8.01 -3.29 12.51
CA TRP A 153 7.11 -3.90 13.48
C TRP A 153 5.67 -3.49 13.20
N TRP A 154 4.80 -4.48 13.02
CA TRP A 154 3.36 -4.24 13.02
C TRP A 154 2.92 -3.85 14.44
N LYS A 155 2.44 -2.63 14.64
CA LYS A 155 1.83 -2.23 15.91
C LYS A 155 0.31 -2.28 15.76
N SER A 156 -0.30 -3.43 16.04
CA SER A 156 -1.70 -3.46 16.42
C SER A 156 -1.81 -2.94 17.86
N ARG A 157 -2.55 -1.84 18.09
CA ARG A 157 -2.99 -1.51 19.45
C ARG A 157 -4.17 -2.41 19.79
N ALA A 158 -3.91 -3.69 20.01
CA ALA A 158 -4.88 -4.52 20.70
C ALA A 158 -4.84 -4.15 22.19
N CYS A 159 -5.66 -3.17 22.60
CA CYS A 159 -6.07 -3.12 23.99
C CYS A 159 -7.05 -4.28 24.18
N TYR A 160 -6.54 -5.43 24.61
CA TYR A 160 -7.37 -6.37 25.33
C TYR A 160 -7.68 -5.73 26.68
N SER A 161 -8.91 -5.22 26.84
CA SER A 161 -9.54 -4.94 28.13
C SER A 161 -10.54 -6.04 28.44
#